data_AF-A0A1X2GPR0-F1
#
_entry.id   AF-A0A1X2GPR0-F1
#
_cell.length_a   1.000
_cell.length_b   1.000
_cell.length_c   1.000
_cell.angle_alpha   90.00
_cell.angle_beta   90.00
_cell.angle_gamma   90.00
#
_symmetry.space_group_name_H-M   'P 1'
#
loop_
_entity.id
_entity.type
_entity.pdbx_description
1 polymer ?
#
loop_
_entity_poly.entity_id
_entity_poly.type
_entity_poly.pdbx_seq_one_letter_code
_entity_poly.pdbx_strand_id
1 'polypeptide(L)'
;MRIIMLSLEDIGDIWYNLGQCVHLTDLSLSTNSQTMSLLSLLQHCRQLKKLTVTQCLIHSPLQLPGHTSPLSSLTLCAVNFNYKDLTGLLAWLSCLVCLDIINCVALEVASPPTIEWHIPNANMSIAIENLQLTTGPVHRPSQAPHQVTVLNSQTNRSHSWLSW
;
A
#
# COMPACT_ATOMS: atom_id res chain seq x y z
N MET A 1 -11.46 5.18 -17.12
CA MET A 1 -10.69 4.20 -16.32
C MET A 1 -10.19 3.12 -17.26
N ARG A 2 -8.87 2.99 -17.43
CA ARG A 2 -8.27 1.90 -18.23
C ARG A 2 -7.68 0.90 -17.25
N ILE A 3 -8.13 -0.36 -17.34
CA ILE A 3 -7.60 -1.47 -16.56
C ILE A 3 -6.47 -2.08 -17.38
N ILE A 4 -5.27 -2.15 -16.81
CA ILE A 4 -4.13 -2.79 -17.47
C ILE A 4 -3.85 -4.10 -16.72
N MET A 5 -4.10 -5.22 -17.40
CA MET A 5 -3.72 -6.56 -16.93
C MET A 5 -2.30 -6.84 -17.43
N LEU A 6 -1.36 -7.08 -16.53
CA LEU A 6 0.06 -7.28 -16.88
C LEU A 6 0.48 -8.74 -16.61
N SER A 7 1.11 -9.40 -17.60
CA SER A 7 1.86 -10.65 -17.40
C SER A 7 3.37 -10.37 -17.36
N LEU A 8 4.11 -11.19 -16.63
CA LEU A 8 5.29 -10.77 -15.87
C LEU A 8 6.62 -10.50 -16.59
N GLU A 9 6.73 -10.61 -17.91
CA GLU A 9 8.08 -10.74 -18.47
C GLU A 9 8.88 -9.41 -18.51
N ASP A 10 8.24 -8.23 -18.51
CA ASP A 10 8.97 -6.94 -18.60
C ASP A 10 8.35 -5.79 -17.75
N ILE A 11 8.14 -6.01 -16.45
CA ILE A 11 7.51 -5.01 -15.56
C ILE A 11 8.24 -3.65 -15.53
N GLY A 12 9.58 -3.65 -15.63
CA GLY A 12 10.39 -2.42 -15.63
C GLY A 12 10.10 -1.53 -16.84
N ASP A 13 10.07 -2.13 -18.03
CA ASP A 13 9.80 -1.41 -19.28
C ASP A 13 8.35 -0.92 -19.36
N ILE A 14 7.41 -1.67 -18.76
CA ILE A 14 6.02 -1.24 -18.63
C ILE A 14 5.92 0.02 -17.77
N TRP A 15 6.59 0.07 -16.62
CA TRP A 15 6.58 1.26 -15.76
C TRP A 15 7.18 2.47 -16.45
N TYR A 16 8.29 2.28 -17.15
CA TYR A 16 8.89 3.34 -17.95
C TYR A 16 7.90 3.88 -19.00
N ASN A 17 7.25 2.99 -19.77
CA ASN A 17 6.29 3.38 -20.80
C ASN A 17 5.03 4.05 -20.22
N LEU A 18 4.51 3.58 -19.09
CA LEU A 18 3.41 4.24 -18.39
C LEU A 18 3.81 5.61 -17.86
N GLY A 19 5.07 5.78 -17.41
CA GLY A 19 5.61 7.06 -16.99
C GLY A 19 5.67 8.11 -18.10
N GLN A 20 5.84 7.70 -19.36
CA GLN A 20 5.80 8.60 -20.51
C GLN A 20 4.38 9.08 -20.85
N CYS A 21 3.34 8.42 -20.32
CA CYS A 21 1.96 8.83 -20.52
C CYS A 21 1.63 10.04 -19.62
N VAL A 22 1.95 11.25 -20.09
CA VAL A 22 1.79 12.52 -19.34
C VAL A 22 0.35 12.81 -18.85
N HIS A 23 -0.65 12.16 -19.44
CA HIS A 23 -2.06 12.29 -19.05
C HIS A 23 -2.56 11.15 -18.15
N LEU A 24 -1.68 10.21 -17.76
CA LEU A 24 -2.06 9.09 -16.91
C LEU A 24 -2.20 9.55 -15.44
N THR A 25 -3.44 9.84 -15.04
CA THR A 25 -3.79 10.26 -13.68
C THR A 25 -4.41 9.16 -12.83
N ASP A 26 -5.01 8.15 -13.48
CA ASP A 26 -5.77 7.09 -12.83
C ASP A 26 -5.32 5.75 -13.42
N LEU A 27 -4.86 4.84 -12.56
CA LEU A 27 -4.36 3.53 -12.96
C LEU A 27 -4.94 2.45 -12.06
N SER A 28 -5.44 1.39 -12.68
CA SER A 28 -5.85 0.17 -11.99
C SER A 28 -4.99 -0.98 -12.48
N LEU A 29 -4.31 -1.63 -11.54
CA LEU A 29 -3.41 -2.74 -11.75
C LEU A 29 -3.98 -3.98 -11.06
N SER A 30 -4.07 -5.06 -11.82
CA SER A 30 -4.38 -6.39 -11.30
C SER A 30 -3.33 -7.35 -11.83
N THR A 31 -2.79 -8.18 -10.95
CA THR A 31 -1.82 -9.22 -11.32
C THR A 31 -2.17 -10.51 -10.61
N ASN A 32 -1.82 -11.64 -11.23
CA ASN A 32 -1.78 -12.94 -10.55
C ASN A 32 -0.37 -13.27 -10.04
N SER A 33 0.55 -12.32 -10.17
CA SER A 33 1.95 -12.49 -9.82
C SER A 33 2.22 -12.29 -8.36
N GLN A 34 3.22 -13.02 -7.87
CA GLN A 34 3.56 -13.01 -6.46
C GLN A 34 4.19 -11.72 -5.95
N THR A 35 4.72 -10.79 -6.78
CA THR A 35 5.37 -9.57 -6.26
C THR A 35 5.31 -8.39 -7.23
N MET A 36 4.95 -7.21 -6.74
CA MET A 36 5.00 -5.94 -7.48
C MET A 36 5.67 -4.85 -6.63
N SER A 37 6.66 -4.17 -7.21
CA SER A 37 7.24 -2.95 -6.60
C SER A 37 6.39 -1.74 -6.98
N LEU A 38 5.48 -1.33 -6.09
CA LEU A 38 4.72 -0.09 -6.25
C LEU A 38 5.63 1.14 -6.30
N LEU A 39 6.78 1.08 -5.63
CA LEU A 39 7.74 2.17 -5.64
C LEU A 39 8.25 2.46 -7.05
N SER A 40 8.60 1.42 -7.81
CA SER A 40 9.09 1.56 -9.18
C SER A 40 8.03 2.19 -10.09
N LEU A 41 6.76 1.82 -9.93
CA LEU A 41 5.65 2.45 -10.66
C LEU A 41 5.55 3.95 -10.33
N LEU A 42 5.55 4.30 -9.05
CA LEU A 42 5.39 5.69 -8.58
C LEU A 42 6.59 6.58 -8.94
N GLN A 43 7.77 6.00 -9.10
CA GLN A 43 8.96 6.71 -9.60
C GLN A 43 8.84 7.14 -11.07
N HIS A 44 8.13 6.37 -11.89
CA HIS A 44 7.95 6.66 -13.31
C HIS A 44 6.66 7.45 -13.59
N CYS A 45 5.56 7.11 -12.91
CA CYS A 45 4.24 7.69 -13.15
C CYS A 45 4.03 8.99 -12.34
N ARG A 46 4.78 10.04 -12.67
CA ARG A 46 4.82 11.31 -11.91
C ARG A 46 3.53 12.14 -11.95
N GLN A 47 2.56 11.81 -12.80
CA GLN A 47 1.26 12.50 -12.86
C GLN A 47 0.14 11.69 -12.21
N LEU A 48 0.45 10.49 -11.70
CA LEU A 48 -0.55 9.59 -11.15
C LEU A 48 -1.14 10.14 -9.85
N LYS A 49 -2.47 10.25 -9.82
CA LYS A 49 -3.26 10.75 -8.69
C LYS A 49 -4.01 9.63 -7.99
N LYS A 50 -4.50 8.64 -8.75
CA LYS A 50 -5.26 7.52 -8.21
C LYS A 50 -4.66 6.19 -8.67
N LEU A 51 -4.50 5.29 -7.71
CA LEU A 51 -3.95 3.97 -7.95
C LEU A 51 -4.80 2.93 -7.23
N THR A 52 -5.30 1.96 -7.99
CA THR A 52 -5.93 0.76 -7.44
C THR A 52 -5.04 -0.43 -7.75
N VAL A 53 -4.72 -1.21 -6.72
CA VAL A 53 -3.86 -2.40 -6.82
C VAL A 53 -4.65 -3.59 -6.33
N THR A 54 -4.73 -4.62 -7.16
CA THR A 54 -5.50 -5.83 -6.87
C THR A 54 -4.63 -7.07 -7.01
N GLN A 55 -4.68 -7.98 -6.02
CA GLN A 55 -4.01 -9.28 -6.06
C GLN A 55 -2.47 -9.22 -6.21
N CYS A 56 -1.84 -8.20 -5.63
CA CYS A 56 -0.38 -8.08 -5.60
C CYS A 56 0.20 -8.48 -4.25
N LEU A 57 1.49 -8.79 -4.21
CA LEU A 57 2.30 -8.58 -3.00
C LEU A 57 3.04 -7.26 -3.13
N ILE A 58 2.89 -6.39 -2.13
CA ILE A 58 3.63 -5.14 -2.07
C ILE A 58 4.95 -5.41 -1.37
N HIS A 59 6.04 -5.05 -2.06
CA HIS A 59 7.36 -4.95 -1.46
C HIS A 59 7.85 -3.51 -1.63
N SER A 60 8.36 -2.89 -0.57
CA SER A 60 8.88 -1.53 -0.61
C SER A 60 10.31 -1.50 -0.08
N PRO A 61 11.34 -1.38 -0.93
CA PRO A 61 12.70 -1.24 -0.42
C PRO A 61 12.81 0.00 0.47
N LEU A 62 13.38 -0.18 1.65
CA LEU A 62 13.44 0.76 2.79
C LEU A 62 14.18 2.09 2.53
N GLN A 63 14.65 2.38 1.31
CA GLN A 63 15.50 3.53 1.05
C GLN A 63 15.21 4.17 -0.31
N LEU A 64 14.89 5.48 -0.29
CA LEU A 64 15.37 6.51 -1.23
C LEU A 64 14.78 7.88 -0.81
N PRO A 65 15.43 8.63 0.09
CA PRO A 65 14.98 9.97 0.45
C PRO A 65 15.24 10.91 -0.74
N GLY A 66 14.19 11.55 -1.27
CA GLY A 66 14.36 12.62 -2.26
C GLY A 66 13.15 12.96 -3.12
N HIS A 67 12.18 12.04 -3.26
CA HIS A 67 11.03 12.26 -4.13
C HIS A 67 9.72 11.80 -3.50
N THR A 68 8.73 12.70 -3.47
CA THR A 68 7.36 12.38 -3.05
C THR A 68 6.47 12.12 -4.26
N SER A 69 5.51 11.21 -4.11
CA SER A 69 4.51 10.94 -5.15
C SER A 69 3.33 11.92 -5.01
N PRO A 70 2.78 12.43 -6.13
CA PRO A 70 1.57 13.25 -6.10
C PRO A 70 0.28 12.44 -5.97
N LEU A 71 0.39 11.13 -5.73
CA LEU A 71 -0.73 10.22 -5.53
C LEU A 71 -1.58 10.69 -4.33
N SER A 72 -2.86 10.92 -4.59
CA SER A 72 -3.84 11.37 -3.59
C SER A 72 -4.81 10.28 -3.15
N SER A 73 -4.94 9.19 -3.92
CA SER A 73 -5.80 8.05 -3.60
C SER A 73 -5.11 6.73 -3.91
N LEU A 74 -5.08 5.84 -2.92
CA LEU A 74 -4.55 4.48 -3.03
C LEU A 74 -5.60 3.48 -2.53
N THR A 75 -5.95 2.51 -3.36
CA THR A 75 -6.82 1.39 -2.97
C THR A 75 -6.03 0.09 -3.11
N LEU A 76 -5.91 -0.65 -2.01
CA LEU A 76 -5.33 -1.99 -1.96
C LEU A 76 -6.47 -3.00 -1.80
N CYS A 77 -6.60 -3.93 -2.74
CA CYS A 77 -7.67 -4.92 -2.74
C CYS A 77 -7.11 -6.34 -2.90
N ALA A 78 -7.38 -7.24 -1.95
CA ALA A 78 -6.85 -8.60 -1.96
C ALA A 78 -5.31 -8.64 -2.08
N VAL A 79 -4.63 -7.73 -1.37
CA VAL A 79 -3.17 -7.57 -1.41
C VAL A 79 -2.53 -8.15 -0.15
N ASN A 80 -1.42 -8.87 -0.33
CA ASN A 80 -0.57 -9.28 0.77
C ASN A 80 0.59 -8.27 0.92
N PHE A 81 0.89 -7.82 2.14
CA PHE A 81 2.00 -6.88 2.34
C PHE A 81 2.70 -7.10 3.68
N ASN A 82 4.00 -6.86 3.74
CA ASN A 82 4.68 -6.71 5.02
C ASN A 82 4.28 -5.37 5.65
N TYR A 83 3.96 -5.33 6.94
CA TYR A 83 3.58 -4.07 7.58
C TYR A 83 4.66 -2.98 7.46
N LYS A 84 5.96 -3.38 7.47
CA LYS A 84 7.09 -2.46 7.27
C LYS A 84 7.13 -1.89 5.85
N ASP A 85 6.77 -2.69 4.86
CA ASP A 85 6.72 -2.25 3.46
C ASP A 85 5.63 -1.20 3.27
N LEU A 86 4.44 -1.42 3.84
CA LEU A 86 3.36 -0.43 3.76
C LEU A 86 3.72 0.86 4.52
N THR A 87 4.31 0.76 5.71
CA THR A 87 4.81 1.95 6.45
C THR A 87 5.84 2.73 5.63
N GLY A 88 6.79 2.02 5.01
CA GLY A 88 7.79 2.62 4.12
C GLY A 88 7.16 3.29 2.90
N LEU A 89 6.18 2.64 2.27
CA LEU A 89 5.44 3.18 1.14
C LEU A 89 4.67 4.46 1.53
N LEU A 90 3.97 4.46 2.67
CA LEU A 90 3.21 5.62 3.13
C LEU A 90 4.09 6.85 3.35
N ALA A 91 5.34 6.67 3.77
CA ALA A 91 6.29 7.78 3.92
C ALA A 91 6.56 8.53 2.58
N TRP A 92 6.33 7.89 1.43
CA TRP A 92 6.49 8.50 0.09
C TRP A 92 5.24 9.20 -0.43
N LEU A 93 4.10 8.92 0.18
CA LEU A 93 2.79 9.36 -0.28
C LEU A 93 2.34 10.58 0.52
N SER A 94 3.15 11.64 0.54
CA SER A 94 2.85 12.88 1.29
C SER A 94 1.56 13.57 0.85
N CYS A 95 1.14 13.35 -0.40
CA CYS A 95 -0.09 13.91 -0.96
C CYS A 95 -1.31 12.99 -0.77
N LEU A 96 -1.15 11.83 -0.13
CA LEU A 96 -2.22 10.85 0.02
C LEU A 96 -3.33 11.42 0.91
N VAL A 97 -4.56 11.37 0.40
CA VAL A 97 -5.76 11.82 1.11
C VAL A 97 -6.70 10.64 1.37
N CYS A 98 -6.68 9.61 0.53
CA CYS A 98 -7.52 8.42 0.70
C CYS A 98 -6.67 7.16 0.62
N LEU A 99 -6.78 6.30 1.64
CA LEU A 99 -6.26 4.94 1.63
C LEU A 99 -7.37 3.96 1.98
N ASP A 100 -7.66 3.07 1.05
CA ASP A 100 -8.60 1.97 1.25
C ASP A 100 -7.82 0.65 1.27
N ILE A 101 -8.00 -0.14 2.33
CA ILE A 101 -7.41 -1.48 2.49
C ILE A 101 -8.56 -2.47 2.59
N ILE A 102 -8.72 -3.30 1.56
CA ILE A 102 -9.88 -4.17 1.38
C ILE A 102 -9.43 -5.60 1.17
N ASN A 103 -9.89 -6.53 2.02
CA ASN A 103 -9.58 -7.96 1.93
C ASN A 103 -8.06 -8.27 1.90
N CYS A 104 -7.25 -7.49 2.60
CA CYS A 104 -5.79 -7.62 2.56
C CYS A 104 -5.23 -8.48 3.70
N VAL A 105 -4.00 -8.93 3.56
CA VAL A 105 -3.26 -9.67 4.59
C VAL A 105 -1.96 -8.96 4.93
N ALA A 106 -1.81 -8.53 6.19
CA ALA A 106 -0.57 -7.99 6.71
C ALA A 106 0.32 -9.11 7.29
N LEU A 107 1.53 -9.21 6.76
CA LEU A 107 2.53 -10.21 7.10
C LEU A 107 3.50 -9.70 8.18
N GLU A 108 4.06 -10.64 8.95
CA GLU A 108 5.15 -10.45 9.92
C GLU A 108 4.87 -9.46 11.06
N VAL A 109 3.65 -9.42 11.57
CA VAL A 109 3.32 -8.57 12.72
C VAL A 109 4.01 -9.12 13.98
N ALA A 110 4.64 -8.24 14.78
CA ALA A 110 5.23 -8.61 16.07
C ALA A 110 4.16 -9.13 17.05
N SER A 111 4.57 -9.83 18.11
CA SER A 111 3.67 -10.23 19.21
C SER A 111 3.93 -9.32 20.42
N PRO A 112 2.93 -8.59 20.95
CA PRO A 112 1.52 -8.58 20.56
C PRO A 112 1.29 -7.91 19.19
N PRO A 113 0.23 -8.31 18.45
CA PRO A 113 -0.06 -7.89 17.09
C PRO A 113 -0.62 -6.46 17.05
N THR A 114 0.25 -5.51 17.34
CA THR A 114 -0.02 -4.09 17.21
C THR A 114 0.74 -3.57 16.00
N ILE A 115 0.00 -3.07 15.01
CA ILE A 115 0.57 -2.33 13.89
C ILE A 115 0.45 -0.85 14.20
N GLU A 116 1.55 -0.11 14.05
CA GLU A 116 1.58 1.35 14.08
C GLU A 116 1.91 1.89 12.69
N TRP A 117 0.94 2.57 12.08
CA TRP A 117 1.17 3.30 10.82
C TRP A 117 1.30 4.79 11.08
N HIS A 118 2.36 5.39 10.56
CA HIS A 118 2.52 6.83 10.53
C HIS A 118 1.82 7.42 9.31
N ILE A 119 0.80 8.24 9.55
CA ILE A 119 0.08 8.92 8.48
C ILE A 119 0.91 10.11 7.98
N PRO A 120 1.25 10.19 6.68
CA PRO A 120 2.05 11.28 6.13
C PRO A 120 1.28 12.61 5.97
N ASN A 121 -0.06 12.57 6.00
CA ASN A 121 -0.94 13.71 5.78
C ASN A 121 -2.06 13.78 6.83
N ALA A 122 -2.17 14.89 7.54
CA ALA A 122 -3.15 15.11 8.60
C ALA A 122 -4.62 14.93 8.16
N ASN A 123 -4.91 15.22 6.89
CA ASN A 123 -6.26 15.15 6.32
C ASN A 123 -6.58 13.80 5.66
N MET A 124 -5.70 12.81 5.82
CA MET A 124 -5.87 11.50 5.20
C MET A 124 -7.01 10.72 5.88
N SER A 125 -7.91 10.20 5.06
CA SER A 125 -8.92 9.23 5.42
C SER A 125 -8.40 7.81 5.16
N ILE A 126 -8.65 6.91 6.12
CA ILE A 126 -8.28 5.51 6.03
C ILE A 126 -9.53 4.67 6.23
N ALA A 127 -9.84 3.83 5.27
CA ALA A 127 -10.88 2.80 5.37
C ALA A 127 -10.23 1.42 5.36
N ILE A 128 -10.61 0.57 6.31
CA ILE A 128 -10.12 -0.80 6.43
C ILE A 128 -11.31 -1.75 6.46
N GLU A 129 -11.33 -2.68 5.53
CA GLU A 129 -12.35 -3.72 5.39
C GLU A 129 -11.66 -5.09 5.28
N ASN A 130 -11.97 -6.01 6.19
CA ASN A 130 -11.46 -7.39 6.19
C ASN A 130 -9.92 -7.51 6.11
N LEU A 131 -9.19 -6.77 6.94
CA LEU A 131 -7.73 -6.90 7.06
C LEU A 131 -7.36 -8.04 8.00
N GLN A 132 -6.58 -9.01 7.51
CA GLN A 132 -6.07 -10.13 8.32
C GLN A 132 -4.62 -9.88 8.75
N LEU A 133 -4.29 -10.19 10.01
CA LEU A 133 -2.92 -10.09 10.53
C LEU A 133 -2.32 -11.48 10.73
N THR A 134 -1.06 -11.66 10.32
CA THR A 134 -0.30 -12.90 10.55
C THR A 134 0.95 -12.62 11.38
N THR A 135 1.18 -13.43 12.42
CA THR A 135 2.32 -13.33 13.33
C THR A 135 3.25 -14.53 13.17
N GLY A 136 4.53 -14.31 12.84
CA GLY A 136 5.56 -15.35 12.81
C GLY A 136 5.71 -16.15 11.50
N PRO A 137 6.73 -17.04 11.42
CA PRO A 137 7.13 -17.73 10.19
C PRO A 137 6.21 -18.90 9.78
N VAL A 138 5.15 -19.17 10.55
CA VAL A 138 4.18 -20.24 10.26
C VAL A 138 2.84 -19.59 9.95
N HIS A 139 2.39 -19.73 8.70
CA HIS A 139 1.13 -19.23 8.11
C HIS A 139 -0.15 -19.70 8.82
N ARG A 140 -0.34 -19.34 10.10
CA ARG A 140 -1.64 -19.44 10.74
C ARG A 140 -2.17 -18.03 10.99
N PRO A 141 -3.31 -17.65 10.36
CA PRO A 141 -4.02 -16.46 10.80
C PRO A 141 -4.35 -16.65 12.28
N SER A 142 -3.94 -15.67 13.09
CA SER A 142 -4.21 -15.74 14.52
C SER A 142 -5.68 -15.43 14.76
N GLN A 143 -6.37 -16.33 15.48
CA GLN A 143 -7.81 -16.27 15.74
C GLN A 143 -8.19 -15.29 16.87
N ALA A 144 -7.22 -14.59 17.45
CA ALA A 144 -7.47 -13.55 18.44
C ALA A 144 -7.76 -12.21 17.74
N PRO A 145 -8.63 -11.35 18.30
CA PRO A 145 -8.83 -10.01 17.76
C PRO A 145 -7.51 -9.24 17.81
N HIS A 146 -7.10 -8.68 16.67
CA HIS A 146 -5.88 -7.88 16.58
C HIS A 146 -6.22 -6.40 16.60
N GLN A 147 -5.31 -5.58 17.11
CA GLN A 147 -5.49 -4.14 17.17
C GLN A 147 -4.58 -3.47 16.14
N VAL A 148 -5.19 -2.83 15.16
CA VAL A 148 -4.49 -1.94 14.24
C VAL A 148 -4.61 -0.53 14.79
N THR A 149 -3.48 0.09 15.13
CA THR A 149 -3.45 1.49 15.60
C THR A 149 -2.76 2.35 14.54
N VAL A 150 -3.47 3.34 14.03
CA VAL A 150 -2.90 4.29 13.09
C VAL A 150 -2.63 5.58 13.84
N LEU A 151 -1.36 6.00 13.83
CA LEU A 151 -0.89 7.21 14.48
C LEU A 151 -0.69 8.30 13.42
N ASN A 152 -1.43 9.38 13.56
CA ASN A 152 -1.19 10.58 12.79
C ASN A 152 -0.02 11.35 13.42
N SER A 153 1.16 11.26 12.81
CA SER A 153 2.38 11.90 13.34
C SER A 153 2.31 13.43 13.36
N GLN A 154 1.43 14.04 12.54
CA GLN A 154 1.27 15.49 12.47
C GLN A 154 0.31 16.03 13.53
N THR A 155 -0.75 15.28 13.86
CA THR A 155 -1.78 15.72 14.83
C THR A 155 -1.68 15.01 16.18
N ASN A 156 -0.79 14.02 16.30
CA ASN A 156 -0.66 13.13 17.44
C ASN A 156 -1.98 12.41 17.82
N ARG A 157 -2.87 12.23 16.84
CA ARG A 157 -4.13 11.49 17.01
C ARG A 157 -3.91 10.03 16.65
N SER A 158 -4.45 9.14 17.46
CA SER A 158 -4.51 7.72 17.16
C SER A 158 -5.94 7.28 16.84
N HIS A 159 -6.07 6.38 15.88
CA HIS A 159 -7.29 5.64 15.64
C HIS A 159 -6.96 4.15 15.75
N SER A 160 -7.76 3.40 16.50
CA SER A 160 -7.57 1.97 16.65
C SER A 160 -8.78 1.21 16.14
N TRP A 161 -8.53 0.13 15.41
CA TRP A 161 -9.54 -0.79 14.93
C TRP A 161 -9.24 -2.20 15.46
N LEU A 162 -10.31 -2.93 15.77
CA LEU A 162 -10.23 -4.37 15.98
C LEU A 162 -10.41 -5.06 14.62
N SER A 163 -9.41 -5.82 14.20
CA SER A 163 -9.53 -6.74 13.07
C SER A 163 -9.80 -8.15 13.58
N TRP A 164 -10.79 -8.81 13.00
CA TRP A 164 -11.25 -10.17 13.32
C TRP A 164 -10.84 -11.15 12.24
#